data_AF-A0A7J3D6J3-F1
#
_entry.id   AF-A0A7J3D6J3-F1
#
_cell.length_a   1.000
_cell.length_b   1.000
_cell.length_c   1.000
_cell.angle_alpha   90.00
_cell.angle_beta   90.00
_cell.angle_gamma   90.00
#
_symmetry.space_group_name_H-M   'P 1'
#
loop_
_entity.id
_entity.type
_entity.pdbx_description
1 polymer ?
#
loop_
_entity_poly.entity_id
_entity_poly.type
_entity_poly.pdbx_seq_one_letter_code
_entity_poly.pdbx_strand_id
1 'polypeptide(L)'
;MYNLSFLIRYKHFILYVCCETLKPFGKVSEEVLRKYVLPNIGTPTPSLIQPAGVGVDFGVVKVSNKYLIVSADPITGVREDIGWYAVNVSANDVATSGTKPMFLVNVILLSEKESNASLSKITEDVDKACKNLDISVVGGHTEITKGIDQTILVVTSFAFTDKYVSSKNARQGM
;
A
#
# COMPACT_ATOMS: atom_id res chain seq x y z
N MET A 1 -15.96 12.31 15.49
CA MET A 1 -14.89 13.12 14.87
C MET A 1 -13.62 12.29 14.91
N TYR A 2 -13.34 11.53 13.85
CA TYR A 2 -12.21 10.59 13.83
C TYR A 2 -10.92 11.33 13.51
N ASN A 3 -9.89 11.06 14.29
CA ASN A 3 -8.65 11.81 14.26
C ASN A 3 -7.75 11.26 13.13
N LEU A 4 -7.71 11.93 11.98
CA LEU A 4 -6.80 11.62 10.86
C LEU A 4 -5.32 11.57 11.29
N SER A 5 -4.98 12.12 12.45
CA SER A 5 -3.66 12.03 13.08
C SER A 5 -3.20 10.61 13.39
N PHE A 6 -4.11 9.62 13.46
CA PHE A 6 -3.72 8.23 13.79
C PHE A 6 -3.03 7.52 12.62
N LEU A 7 -3.46 7.74 11.37
CA LEU A 7 -2.83 7.11 10.19
C LEU A 7 -1.45 7.70 9.88
N ILE A 8 -1.29 9.01 10.02
CA ILE A 8 -0.06 9.73 9.63
C ILE A 8 1.13 9.41 10.58
N ARG A 9 0.90 8.73 11.71
CA ARG A 9 1.91 8.50 12.76
C ARG A 9 2.93 7.40 12.44
N TYR A 10 2.71 6.58 11.42
CA TYR A 10 3.60 5.45 11.10
C TYR A 10 4.58 5.72 9.95
N LYS A 11 4.85 7.00 9.62
CA LYS A 11 5.84 7.39 8.60
C LYS A 11 7.28 6.96 8.92
N HIS A 12 7.56 6.52 10.15
CA HIS A 12 8.91 6.16 10.60
C HIS A 12 9.20 4.66 10.65
N PHE A 13 8.25 3.76 10.31
CA PHE A 13 8.52 2.32 10.43
C PHE A 13 8.94 1.61 9.14
N ILE A 14 8.97 2.29 7.98
CA ILE A 14 9.57 1.74 6.74
C ILE A 14 10.24 2.88 5.96
N LEU A 15 11.37 3.38 6.46
CA LEU A 15 12.30 4.18 5.66
C LEU A 15 13.69 3.56 5.81
N TYR A 16 13.98 2.51 5.03
CA TYR A 16 15.32 1.93 5.00
C TYR A 16 16.20 2.67 3.98
N VAL A 17 17.41 2.94 4.46
CA VAL A 17 18.50 3.74 3.89
C VAL A 17 18.94 3.21 2.52
N CYS A 18 19.17 4.14 1.58
CA CYS A 18 19.80 3.87 0.28
C CYS A 18 21.27 3.44 0.50
N CYS A 19 21.65 2.23 0.12
CA CYS A 19 23.03 1.74 0.17
C CYS A 19 23.48 1.34 -1.24
N GLU A 20 24.52 2.00 -1.75
CA GLU A 20 25.14 1.73 -3.03
C GLU A 20 26.10 0.54 -2.91
N THR A 21 25.58 -0.68 -3.08
CA THR A 21 26.20 -1.87 -3.70
C THR A 21 25.48 -3.15 -3.22
N LEU A 22 25.03 -3.99 -4.17
CA LEU A 22 24.43 -5.33 -3.98
C LEU A 22 23.42 -5.49 -2.82
N LYS A 23 22.21 -4.94 -3.05
CA LYS A 23 20.88 -5.22 -2.43
C LYS A 23 20.83 -5.42 -0.90
N PRO A 24 20.61 -4.37 -0.09
CA PRO A 24 19.87 -4.56 1.15
C PRO A 24 18.40 -4.92 0.82
N PHE A 25 17.77 -5.74 1.66
CA PHE A 25 16.33 -5.99 1.60
C PHE A 25 15.56 -4.67 1.57
N GLY A 26 14.61 -4.50 0.65
CA GLY A 26 13.78 -3.29 0.57
C GLY A 26 13.51 -2.77 -0.85
N LYS A 27 13.32 -1.45 -0.97
CA LYS A 27 13.03 -0.77 -2.24
C LYS A 27 14.25 -0.81 -3.16
N VAL A 28 14.00 -0.92 -4.47
CA VAL A 28 15.05 -0.71 -5.48
C VAL A 28 15.52 0.74 -5.45
N SER A 29 16.76 1.00 -5.90
CA SER A 29 17.26 2.38 -5.99
C SER A 29 16.43 3.21 -6.96
N GLU A 30 16.41 4.53 -6.75
CA GLU A 30 15.73 5.47 -7.65
C GLU A 30 16.24 5.35 -9.08
N GLU A 31 17.55 5.16 -9.26
CA GLU A 31 18.17 4.94 -10.58
C GLU A 31 17.58 3.71 -11.27
N VAL A 32 17.49 2.57 -10.56
CA VAL A 32 16.89 1.33 -11.10
C VAL A 32 15.42 1.54 -11.42
N LEU A 33 14.66 2.20 -10.54
CA LEU A 33 13.25 2.50 -10.75
C LEU A 33 13.04 3.35 -12.02
N ARG A 34 13.83 4.42 -12.18
CA ARG A 34 13.77 5.31 -13.35
C ARG A 34 14.22 4.63 -14.63
N LYS A 35 15.23 3.78 -14.58
CA LYS A 35 15.83 3.15 -15.76
C LYS A 35 15.01 1.96 -16.27
N TYR A 36 14.41 1.17 -15.39
CA TYR A 36 13.83 -0.12 -15.77
C TYR A 36 12.32 -0.25 -15.52
N VAL A 37 11.75 0.49 -14.56
CA VAL A 37 10.32 0.35 -14.21
C VAL A 37 9.48 1.44 -14.84
N LEU A 38 9.80 2.71 -14.57
CA LEU A 38 9.00 3.85 -15.03
C LEU A 38 8.90 4.02 -16.57
N PRO A 39 9.86 3.54 -17.39
CA PRO A 39 9.68 3.53 -18.85
C PRO A 39 8.63 2.52 -19.34
N ASN A 40 8.24 1.54 -18.52
CA ASN A 40 7.41 0.40 -18.88
C ASN A 40 6.02 0.44 -18.23
N ILE A 41 5.38 1.61 -18.16
CA ILE A 41 4.10 1.84 -17.46
C ILE A 41 2.86 1.84 -18.37
N GLY A 42 3.02 1.39 -19.62
CA GLY A 42 1.93 1.30 -20.59
C GLY A 42 1.53 2.65 -21.19
N THR A 43 0.27 2.74 -21.63
CA THR A 43 -0.24 3.87 -22.42
C THR A 43 -0.84 4.95 -21.51
N PRO A 44 -0.49 6.24 -21.69
CA PRO A 44 -1.16 7.32 -20.97
C PRO A 44 -2.63 7.40 -21.36
N THR A 45 -3.51 7.64 -20.39
CA THR A 45 -4.95 7.84 -20.62
C THR A 45 -5.39 9.19 -20.08
N PRO A 46 -6.39 9.87 -20.70
CA PRO A 46 -6.88 11.16 -20.21
C PRO A 46 -7.45 11.10 -18.79
N SER A 47 -7.90 9.93 -18.35
CA SER A 47 -8.39 9.70 -16.99
C SER A 47 -7.26 9.55 -15.96
N LEU A 48 -6.01 9.30 -16.37
CA LEU A 48 -4.88 9.19 -15.44
C LEU A 48 -4.37 10.59 -15.07
N ILE A 49 -4.69 11.02 -13.85
CA ILE A 49 -4.36 12.37 -13.36
C ILE A 49 -2.98 12.40 -12.70
N GLN A 50 -2.64 11.35 -11.94
CA GLN A 50 -1.32 11.19 -11.34
C GLN A 50 -0.74 9.83 -11.72
N PRO A 51 0.27 9.79 -12.59
CA PRO A 51 0.97 8.56 -12.95
C PRO A 51 1.96 8.15 -11.85
N ALA A 52 2.40 6.89 -11.93
CA ALA A 52 3.52 6.37 -11.17
C ALA A 52 4.77 7.26 -11.33
N GLY A 53 5.59 7.33 -10.29
CA GLY A 53 6.80 8.12 -10.30
C GLY A 53 7.55 8.03 -8.98
N VAL A 54 8.75 8.61 -8.96
CA VAL A 54 9.57 8.68 -7.75
C VAL A 54 8.87 9.54 -6.69
N GLY A 55 8.82 9.05 -5.45
CA GLY A 55 8.24 9.77 -4.31
C GLY A 55 6.72 9.90 -4.36
N VAL A 56 6.05 9.07 -5.17
CA VAL A 56 4.59 9.02 -5.28
C VAL A 56 4.06 7.84 -4.49
N ASP A 57 3.25 8.11 -3.47
CA ASP A 57 2.67 7.09 -2.59
C ASP A 57 1.33 6.52 -3.13
N PHE A 58 0.70 7.16 -4.12
CA PHE A 58 -0.58 6.71 -4.69
C PHE A 58 -0.79 7.16 -6.14
N GLY A 59 -1.56 6.39 -6.89
CA GLY A 59 -2.09 6.75 -8.20
C GLY A 59 -3.41 7.52 -8.08
N VAL A 60 -3.70 8.36 -9.08
CA VAL A 60 -4.97 9.09 -9.18
C VAL A 60 -5.60 8.90 -10.55
N VAL A 61 -6.81 8.34 -10.56
CA VAL A 61 -7.62 8.15 -11.77
C VAL A 61 -8.92 8.93 -11.64
N LYS A 62 -9.31 9.69 -12.66
CA LYS A 62 -10.60 10.37 -12.73
C LYS A 62 -11.68 9.37 -13.14
N VAL A 63 -12.71 9.23 -12.31
CA VAL A 63 -13.87 8.37 -12.54
C VAL A 63 -15.12 9.25 -12.44
N SER A 64 -15.74 9.53 -13.59
CA SER A 64 -16.85 10.50 -13.70
C SER A 64 -16.48 11.86 -13.10
N ASN A 65 -17.19 12.29 -12.05
CA ASN A 65 -16.97 13.56 -11.34
C ASN A 65 -16.07 13.43 -10.10
N LYS A 66 -15.52 12.24 -9.82
CA LYS A 66 -14.67 11.96 -8.66
C LYS A 66 -13.27 11.51 -9.07
N TYR A 67 -12.39 11.44 -8.08
CA TYR A 67 -11.07 10.82 -8.18
C TYR A 67 -11.06 9.50 -7.42
N LEU A 68 -10.49 8.47 -8.03
CA LEU A 68 -10.07 7.24 -7.38
C LEU A 68 -8.61 7.41 -6.94
N ILE A 69 -8.37 7.29 -5.65
CA ILE A 69 -7.04 7.19 -5.04
C ILE A 69 -6.75 5.72 -4.82
N VAL A 70 -5.60 5.25 -5.26
CA VAL A 70 -5.20 3.83 -5.13
C VAL A 70 -3.72 3.70 -4.81
N SER A 71 -3.38 2.84 -3.85
CA SER A 71 -2.02 2.39 -3.58
C SER A 71 -2.00 0.88 -3.32
N ALA A 72 -0.83 0.28 -3.46
CA ALA A 72 -0.62 -1.13 -3.15
C ALA A 72 0.75 -1.34 -2.50
N ASP A 73 0.77 -2.10 -1.38
CA ASP A 73 2.00 -2.44 -0.68
C ASP A 73 2.09 -3.93 -0.38
N PRO A 74 3.28 -4.54 -0.58
CA PRO A 74 3.59 -5.83 -0.02
C PRO A 74 4.12 -5.69 1.41
N ILE A 75 3.61 -6.51 2.33
CA ILE A 75 4.12 -6.65 3.69
C ILE A 75 4.97 -7.90 3.77
N THR A 76 6.28 -7.70 3.82
CA THR A 76 7.29 -8.76 3.76
C THR A 76 8.26 -8.74 4.94
N GLY A 77 8.24 -7.70 5.79
CA GLY A 77 9.23 -7.48 6.85
C GLY A 77 8.80 -7.92 8.25
N VAL A 78 7.56 -8.37 8.43
CA VAL A 78 6.97 -8.70 9.74
C VAL A 78 6.25 -10.04 9.69
N ARG A 79 6.33 -10.80 10.79
CA ARG A 79 5.61 -12.07 10.97
C ARG A 79 4.47 -11.91 11.96
N GLU A 80 4.76 -11.30 13.09
CA GLU A 80 3.75 -10.97 14.09
C GLU A 80 2.92 -9.78 13.61
N ASP A 81 1.61 -9.84 13.88
CA ASP A 81 0.63 -8.81 13.53
C ASP A 81 0.62 -8.41 12.05
N ILE A 82 1.07 -9.28 11.14
CA ILE A 82 1.16 -9.00 9.70
C ILE A 82 -0.17 -8.52 9.11
N GLY A 83 -1.31 -9.04 9.60
CA GLY A 83 -2.64 -8.58 9.19
C GLY A 83 -2.93 -7.13 9.58
N TRP A 84 -2.53 -6.72 10.79
CA TRP A 84 -2.66 -5.34 11.24
C TRP A 84 -1.77 -4.40 10.41
N TYR A 85 -0.51 -4.79 10.18
CA TYR A 85 0.43 -4.00 9.38
C TYR A 85 -0.06 -3.86 7.94
N ALA A 86 -0.59 -4.93 7.34
CA ALA A 86 -1.10 -4.92 5.96
C ALA A 86 -2.23 -3.92 5.76
N VAL A 87 -3.16 -3.85 6.73
CA VAL A 87 -4.22 -2.84 6.66
C VAL A 87 -3.65 -1.44 6.88
N ASN A 88 -2.91 -1.21 7.97
CA ASN A 88 -2.53 0.16 8.36
C ASN A 88 -1.50 0.79 7.42
N VAL A 89 -0.53 0.02 6.91
CA VAL A 89 0.48 0.52 5.97
C VAL A 89 -0.19 0.93 4.66
N SER A 90 -0.97 0.04 4.03
CA SER A 90 -1.62 0.35 2.75
C SER A 90 -2.74 1.39 2.88
N ALA A 91 -3.47 1.40 3.99
CA ALA A 91 -4.45 2.45 4.28
C ALA A 91 -3.79 3.83 4.44
N ASN A 92 -2.58 3.89 5.01
CA ASN A 92 -1.87 5.14 5.21
C ASN A 92 -1.47 5.80 3.89
N ASP A 93 -1.03 5.04 2.88
CA ASP A 93 -0.67 5.59 1.57
C ASP A 93 -1.84 6.35 0.92
N VAL A 94 -3.06 5.78 0.97
CA VAL A 94 -4.28 6.47 0.53
C VAL A 94 -4.56 7.69 1.41
N ALA A 95 -4.37 7.58 2.72
CA ALA A 95 -4.58 8.67 3.66
C ALA A 95 -3.65 9.87 3.46
N THR A 96 -2.43 9.67 2.93
CA THR A 96 -1.52 10.78 2.59
C THR A 96 -2.09 11.73 1.53
N SER A 97 -3.07 11.27 0.74
CA SER A 97 -3.81 12.12 -0.21
C SER A 97 -4.82 13.07 0.47
N GLY A 98 -4.99 12.97 1.78
CA GLY A 98 -6.06 13.64 2.53
C GLY A 98 -7.42 12.92 2.43
N THR A 99 -7.46 11.72 1.85
CA THR A 99 -8.68 10.93 1.67
C THR A 99 -8.75 9.79 2.68
N LYS A 100 -9.90 9.60 3.34
CA LYS A 100 -10.09 8.41 4.19
C LYS A 100 -10.14 7.15 3.30
N PRO A 101 -9.30 6.13 3.53
CA PRO A 101 -9.40 4.86 2.80
C PRO A 101 -10.76 4.22 3.02
N MET A 102 -11.31 3.57 1.99
CA MET A 102 -12.68 3.01 2.02
C MET A 102 -12.67 1.51 1.79
N PHE A 103 -11.82 1.05 0.86
CA PHE A 103 -11.85 -0.31 0.36
C PHE A 103 -10.45 -0.91 0.32
N LEU A 104 -10.41 -2.25 0.45
CA LEU A 104 -9.17 -3.02 0.46
C LEU A 104 -9.34 -4.31 -0.34
N VAL A 105 -8.35 -4.65 -1.18
CA VAL A 105 -8.19 -5.98 -1.77
C VAL A 105 -6.98 -6.65 -1.11
N ASN A 106 -7.19 -7.79 -0.46
CA ASN A 106 -6.16 -8.49 0.31
C ASN A 106 -5.70 -9.76 -0.41
N VAL A 107 -4.45 -9.78 -0.87
CA VAL A 107 -3.81 -10.97 -1.44
C VAL A 107 -2.89 -11.57 -0.39
N ILE A 108 -3.15 -12.82 -0.02
CA ILE A 108 -2.37 -13.58 0.97
C ILE A 108 -1.59 -14.68 0.25
N LEU A 109 -0.27 -14.54 0.25
CA LEU A 109 0.67 -15.55 -0.22
C LEU A 109 1.20 -16.29 1.00
N LEU A 110 0.63 -17.45 1.31
CA LEU A 110 0.98 -18.24 2.49
C LEU A 110 2.24 -19.06 2.24
N SER A 111 3.16 -19.07 3.20
CA SER A 111 4.26 -20.04 3.16
C SER A 111 3.74 -21.45 3.39
N GLU A 112 4.37 -22.45 2.76
CA GLU A 112 4.09 -23.89 2.98
C GLU A 112 4.27 -24.32 4.45
N LYS A 113 4.95 -23.50 5.26
CA LYS A 113 5.20 -23.74 6.68
C LYS A 113 4.04 -23.28 7.58
N GLU A 114 3.06 -22.54 7.04
CA GLU A 114 1.96 -21.99 7.83
C GLU A 114 0.88 -23.01 8.14
N SER A 115 0.18 -22.75 9.25
CA SER A 115 -0.97 -23.54 9.68
C SER A 115 -2.29 -22.81 9.37
N ASN A 116 -3.40 -23.55 9.38
CA ASN A 116 -4.74 -22.94 9.33
C ASN A 116 -4.99 -21.99 10.52
N ALA A 117 -4.39 -22.26 11.68
CA ALA A 117 -4.47 -21.38 12.84
C ALA A 117 -3.75 -20.05 12.58
N SER A 118 -2.59 -20.08 11.93
CA SER A 118 -1.87 -18.88 11.49
C SER A 118 -2.74 -18.05 10.54
N LEU A 119 -3.35 -18.68 9.53
CA LEU A 119 -4.23 -17.99 8.58
C LEU A 119 -5.46 -17.38 9.27
N SER A 120 -6.10 -18.10 10.20
CA SER A 120 -7.21 -17.57 11.00
C SER A 120 -6.78 -16.31 11.75
N LYS A 121 -5.64 -16.38 12.44
CA LYS A 121 -5.11 -15.24 13.20
C LYS A 121 -4.81 -14.03 12.29
N ILE A 122 -4.17 -14.25 11.15
CA ILE A 122 -3.88 -13.19 10.15
C ILE A 122 -5.17 -12.52 9.68
N THR A 123 -6.17 -13.30 9.30
CA THR A 123 -7.44 -12.76 8.76
C THR A 123 -8.27 -12.07 9.84
N GLU A 124 -8.24 -12.54 11.09
CA GLU A 124 -8.83 -11.83 12.22
C GLU A 124 -8.16 -10.48 12.49
N ASP A 125 -6.84 -10.40 12.37
CA ASP A 125 -6.10 -9.15 12.56
C ASP A 125 -6.40 -8.15 11.45
N VAL A 126 -6.53 -8.61 10.20
CA VAL A 126 -7.03 -7.80 9.07
C VAL A 126 -8.44 -7.29 9.37
N ASP A 127 -9.37 -8.16 9.75
CA ASP A 127 -10.76 -7.78 10.05
C ASP A 127 -10.84 -6.72 11.16
N LYS A 128 -10.13 -6.94 12.27
CA LYS A 128 -10.06 -5.99 13.39
C LYS A 128 -9.50 -4.64 12.95
N ALA A 129 -8.41 -4.63 12.18
CA ALA A 129 -7.80 -3.40 11.69
C ALA A 129 -8.72 -2.64 10.70
N CYS A 130 -9.38 -3.35 9.79
CA CYS A 130 -10.34 -2.78 8.86
C CYS A 130 -11.53 -2.15 9.59
N LYS A 131 -12.11 -2.86 10.58
CA LYS A 131 -13.20 -2.35 11.41
C LYS A 131 -12.81 -1.08 12.16
N ASN A 132 -11.59 -1.01 12.69
CA ASN A 132 -11.10 0.18 13.40
C ASN A 132 -10.97 1.42 12.50
N LEU A 133 -10.82 1.23 11.18
CA LEU A 133 -10.67 2.31 10.21
C LEU A 133 -11.93 2.56 9.35
N ASP A 134 -13.01 1.80 9.60
CA ASP A 134 -14.21 1.72 8.75
C ASP A 134 -13.91 1.39 7.28
N ILE A 135 -12.99 0.45 7.04
CA ILE A 135 -12.61 -0.03 5.71
C ILE A 135 -13.33 -1.35 5.43
N SER A 136 -13.81 -1.54 4.20
CA SER A 136 -14.35 -2.83 3.74
C SER A 136 -13.34 -3.59 2.90
N VAL A 137 -13.11 -4.87 3.21
CA VAL A 137 -12.39 -5.79 2.32
C VAL A 137 -13.34 -6.21 1.21
N VAL A 138 -13.06 -5.82 -0.03
CA VAL A 138 -13.97 -6.01 -1.19
C VAL A 138 -13.57 -7.18 -2.08
N GLY A 139 -12.39 -7.75 -1.85
CA GLY A 139 -11.87 -8.86 -2.63
C GLY A 139 -10.50 -9.29 -2.17
N GLY A 140 -9.92 -10.23 -2.89
CA GLY A 140 -8.62 -10.78 -2.53
C GLY A 140 -8.27 -12.04 -3.28
N HIS A 141 -7.13 -12.60 -2.89
CA HIS A 141 -6.69 -13.93 -3.29
C HIS A 141 -5.99 -14.59 -2.10
N THR A 142 -6.08 -15.90 -1.96
CA THR A 142 -5.36 -16.63 -0.91
C THR A 142 -4.85 -17.92 -1.51
N GLU A 143 -3.53 -18.08 -1.47
CA GLU A 143 -2.87 -19.27 -1.99
C GLU A 143 -1.73 -19.70 -1.06
N ILE A 144 -1.42 -21.00 -1.10
CA ILE A 144 -0.16 -21.51 -0.56
C ILE A 144 0.87 -21.36 -1.66
N THR A 145 1.86 -20.50 -1.45
CA THR A 145 2.85 -20.13 -2.45
C THR A 145 4.15 -20.90 -2.19
N LYS A 146 4.59 -21.66 -3.18
CA LYS A 146 5.84 -22.41 -3.11
C LYS A 146 7.05 -21.48 -3.13
N GLY A 147 8.05 -21.77 -2.31
CA GLY A 147 9.36 -21.11 -2.38
C GLY A 147 9.45 -19.77 -1.66
N ILE A 148 8.46 -19.42 -0.84
CA ILE A 148 8.55 -18.28 0.10
C ILE A 148 8.80 -18.78 1.53
N ASP A 149 9.76 -18.14 2.20
CA ASP A 149 10.15 -18.52 3.56
C ASP A 149 9.20 -18.03 4.65
N GLN A 150 8.31 -17.08 4.31
CA GLN A 150 7.31 -16.53 5.20
C GLN A 150 6.12 -16.01 4.40
N THR A 151 4.98 -15.90 5.07
CA THR A 151 3.75 -15.33 4.51
C THR A 151 3.94 -13.88 4.10
N ILE A 152 3.36 -13.51 2.96
CA ILE A 152 3.35 -12.14 2.43
C ILE A 152 1.90 -11.73 2.21
N LEU A 153 1.52 -10.56 2.73
CA LEU A 153 0.26 -9.92 2.38
C LEU A 153 0.55 -8.82 1.36
N VAL A 154 -0.14 -8.83 0.23
CA VAL A 154 -0.12 -7.74 -0.74
C VAL A 154 -1.49 -7.08 -0.71
N VAL A 155 -1.51 -5.83 -0.26
CA VAL A 155 -2.76 -5.12 -0.03
C VAL A 155 -2.86 -3.96 -0.99
N THR A 156 -3.98 -3.92 -1.73
CA THR A 156 -4.37 -2.73 -2.49
C THR A 156 -5.44 -1.98 -1.72
N SER A 157 -5.17 -0.72 -1.37
CA SER A 157 -6.11 0.16 -0.68
C SER A 157 -6.58 1.24 -1.63
N PHE A 158 -7.86 1.60 -1.58
CA PHE A 158 -8.40 2.64 -2.43
C PHE A 158 -9.64 3.34 -1.86
N ALA A 159 -9.90 4.53 -2.39
CA ALA A 159 -11.03 5.37 -2.01
C ALA A 159 -11.45 6.31 -3.15
N PHE A 160 -12.71 6.74 -3.11
CA PHE A 160 -13.21 7.81 -3.97
C PHE A 160 -13.24 9.13 -3.21
N THR A 161 -12.86 10.21 -3.87
CA THR A 161 -12.85 11.56 -3.30
C THR A 161 -13.21 12.62 -4.32
N ASP A 162 -13.72 13.75 -3.85
CA ASP A 162 -13.94 14.95 -4.67
C ASP A 162 -12.66 15.81 -4.78
N LYS A 163 -11.71 15.65 -3.84
CA LYS A 163 -10.45 16.40 -3.77
C LYS A 163 -9.33 15.58 -3.15
N TYR A 164 -8.09 15.87 -3.53
CA TYR A 164 -6.91 15.23 -2.94
C TYR A 164 -5.74 16.22 -2.88
N VAL A 165 -4.77 15.92 -2.01
CA VAL A 165 -3.47 16.60 -1.91
C VAL A 165 -2.41 15.64 -2.43
N SER A 166 -1.35 16.15 -3.07
CA SER A 166 -0.24 15.32 -3.54
C SER A 166 1.10 15.97 -3.24
N SER A 167 2.04 15.16 -2.75
CA SER A 167 3.44 15.53 -2.51
C SER A 167 4.13 16.01 -3.78
N LYS A 168 3.72 15.53 -4.98
CA LYS A 168 4.22 16.02 -6.27
C LYS A 168 4.01 17.52 -6.49
N ASN A 169 3.04 18.11 -5.81
CA ASN A 169 2.71 19.53 -5.93
C ASN A 169 3.36 20.38 -4.84
N ALA A 170 4.19 19.78 -3.97
CA ALA A 170 4.92 20.52 -2.94
C ALA A 170 5.92 21.51 -3.55
N ARG A 171 6.13 22.64 -2.87
CA ARG A 171 7.09 23.68 -3.27
C ARG A 171 7.99 23.98 -2.08
N GLN A 172 9.23 24.37 -2.34
CA GLN A 172 10.18 24.73 -1.28
C GLN A 172 9.58 25.82 -0.37
N GLY A 173 9.56 25.57 0.94
CA GLY A 173 9.03 26.50 1.95
C GLY A 173 7.55 26.34 2.29
N MET A 174 6.85 25.31 1.78
CA MET A 174 5.47 24.95 2.13
C MET A 174 5.33 23.51 2.61
#